data_AF-A0A358Q664-F1
#
_entry.id   AF-A0A358Q664-F1
#
_cell.length_a   1.000
_cell.length_b   1.000
_cell.length_c   1.000
_cell.angle_alpha   90.00
_cell.angle_beta   90.00
_cell.angle_gamma   90.00
#
_symmetry.space_group_name_H-M   'P 1'
#
loop_
_entity.id
_entity.type
_entity.pdbx_description
1 polymer ?
#
loop_
_entity_poly.entity_id
_entity_poly.type
_entity_poly.pdbx_seq_one_letter_code
_entity_poly.pdbx_strand_id
1 'polypeptide(L)'
;MAKLDRFVTLFGVPEFVIPHLSRFVSEGEMELVIRLDGEKCSVLEVASRLDGALEDVQDFLISCYNRHIVHKEELDGELVYYGADFYELLDYLCKFDIDYYLIEEGLKKALDQWCYSVYAERMDSYLDSLKNREVVDRCPETFLMIEDLDEVLESVSDIRVVPCNCRKLAEHCAKPVETCLSFDDSITDRTSGRSLTKEEAKELIKTAHRKGLMHQVNSDWKTKGPTYICNCCSCCCYPLRLAQEKGTKGVFPVIRYMAQYDETKCSHCGACAKRCHFEAFYLGDTETVVKGKARRRVMFDQSKCWGCGICVEACTGKAISMVQAIDDGAEKAQ
;
A
#
# COMPACT_ATOMS: atom_id res chain seq x y z
N MET A 1 18.96 -17.32 25.56
CA MET A 1 19.03 -18.13 24.33
C MET A 1 17.73 -18.89 24.14
N ALA A 2 17.42 -19.95 24.90
CA ALA A 2 16.18 -20.73 24.71
C ALA A 2 14.86 -19.91 24.62
N LYS A 3 14.65 -18.89 25.47
CA LYS A 3 13.45 -18.01 25.37
C LYS A 3 13.45 -17.14 24.11
N LEU A 4 14.59 -16.52 23.79
CA LEU A 4 14.75 -15.64 22.64
C LEU A 4 14.56 -16.44 21.34
N ASP A 5 15.18 -17.61 21.23
CA ASP A 5 15.10 -18.48 20.05
C ASP A 5 13.65 -18.94 19.80
N ARG A 6 12.92 -19.24 20.89
CA ARG A 6 11.50 -19.58 20.83
C ARG A 6 10.65 -18.41 20.35
N PHE A 7 10.85 -17.21 20.91
CA PHE A 7 10.13 -16.02 20.47
C PHE A 7 10.41 -15.68 19.01
N VAL A 8 11.69 -15.69 18.60
CA VAL A 8 12.12 -15.42 17.21
C VAL A 8 11.41 -16.35 16.24
N THR A 9 11.27 -17.64 16.60
CA THR A 9 10.57 -18.64 15.78
C THR A 9 9.07 -18.38 15.74
N LEU A 10 8.42 -18.19 16.90
CA LEU A 10 6.97 -18.00 16.98
C LEU A 10 6.51 -16.70 16.30
N PHE A 11 7.29 -15.64 16.41
CA PHE A 11 6.96 -14.31 15.91
C PHE A 11 7.54 -14.02 14.52
N GLY A 12 8.30 -14.95 13.94
CA GLY A 12 8.87 -14.80 12.60
C GLY A 12 9.89 -13.65 12.48
N VAL A 13 10.73 -13.44 13.50
CA VAL A 13 11.72 -12.36 13.51
C VAL A 13 12.87 -12.71 12.56
N PRO A 14 13.22 -11.84 11.58
CA PRO A 14 14.34 -12.11 10.69
C PRO A 14 15.69 -11.99 11.41
N GLU A 15 16.67 -12.79 10.99
CA GLU A 15 17.97 -12.93 11.67
C GLU A 15 18.68 -11.59 11.92
N PHE A 16 18.65 -10.68 10.94
CA PHE A 16 19.30 -9.36 11.04
C PHE A 16 18.64 -8.42 12.07
N VAL A 17 17.41 -8.70 12.50
CA VAL A 17 16.70 -7.94 13.53
C VAL A 17 17.03 -8.43 14.94
N ILE A 18 17.44 -9.69 15.11
CA ILE A 18 17.69 -10.29 16.44
C ILE A 18 18.62 -9.43 17.32
N PRO A 19 19.75 -8.87 16.83
CA PRO A 19 20.62 -8.01 17.64
C PRO A 19 19.98 -6.67 18.07
N HIS A 20 18.88 -6.28 17.42
CA HIS A 20 18.18 -5.01 17.59
C HIS A 20 16.78 -5.20 18.20
N LEU A 21 16.40 -6.43 18.58
CA LEU A 21 15.03 -6.80 18.88
C LEU A 21 14.38 -5.96 19.99
N SER A 22 15.15 -5.55 21.00
CA SER A 22 14.69 -4.70 22.11
C SER A 22 14.19 -3.31 21.68
N ARG A 23 14.42 -2.91 20.43
CA ARG A 23 13.84 -1.69 19.84
C ARG A 23 12.40 -1.86 19.35
N PHE A 24 11.98 -3.10 19.09
CA PHE A 24 10.70 -3.41 18.46
C PHE A 24 9.70 -4.00 19.46
N VAL A 25 10.19 -4.83 20.38
CA VAL A 25 9.39 -5.56 21.36
C VAL A 25 10.00 -5.49 22.76
N SER A 26 9.15 -5.40 23.76
CA SER A 26 9.48 -5.47 25.18
C SER A 26 9.58 -6.91 25.68
N GLU A 27 10.21 -7.10 26.84
CA GLU A 27 10.30 -8.43 27.47
C GLU A 27 8.92 -9.02 27.81
N GLY A 28 7.96 -8.18 28.21
CA GLY A 28 6.59 -8.61 28.47
C GLY A 28 5.87 -9.09 27.21
N GLU A 29 6.00 -8.36 26.10
CA GLU A 29 5.43 -8.77 24.80
C GLU A 29 6.05 -10.08 24.31
N MET A 30 7.36 -10.27 24.49
CA MET A 30 8.04 -11.53 24.16
C MET A 30 7.53 -12.70 24.99
N GLU A 31 7.40 -12.53 26.31
CA GLU A 31 6.87 -13.57 27.20
C GLU A 31 5.42 -13.92 26.84
N LEU A 32 4.57 -12.93 26.52
CA LEU A 32 3.20 -13.17 26.07
C LEU A 32 3.13 -14.08 24.86
N VAL A 33 3.88 -13.77 23.79
CA VAL A 33 3.88 -14.58 22.56
C VAL A 33 4.39 -16.00 22.85
N ILE A 34 5.43 -16.15 23.68
CA ILE A 34 5.93 -17.47 24.10
C ILE A 34 4.86 -18.28 24.85
N ARG A 35 4.05 -17.62 25.69
CA ARG A 35 3.01 -18.27 26.50
C ARG A 35 1.77 -18.62 25.71
N LEU A 36 1.45 -17.85 24.68
CA LEU A 36 0.39 -18.19 23.72
C LEU A 36 0.80 -19.42 22.89
N ASP A 37 2.07 -19.54 22.50
CA ASP A 37 2.61 -20.72 21.78
C ASP A 37 1.83 -21.09 20.51
N GLY A 38 1.26 -20.09 19.83
CA GLY A 38 0.41 -20.27 18.65
C GLY A 38 -1.04 -20.68 18.95
N GLU A 39 -1.41 -20.82 20.22
CA GLU A 39 -2.77 -21.14 20.63
C GLU A 39 -3.63 -19.88 20.78
N LYS A 40 -4.94 -20.05 20.55
CA LYS A 40 -5.97 -19.05 20.84
C LYS A 40 -6.36 -19.18 22.31
N CYS A 41 -6.13 -18.14 23.09
CA CYS A 41 -6.35 -18.15 24.53
C CYS A 41 -7.32 -17.06 24.96
N SER A 42 -8.27 -17.39 25.83
CA SER A 42 -9.11 -16.39 26.51
C SER A 42 -8.26 -15.51 27.44
N VAL A 43 -8.79 -14.35 27.83
CA VAL A 43 -8.11 -13.46 28.79
C VAL A 43 -7.81 -14.18 30.12
N LEU A 44 -8.71 -15.06 30.57
CA LEU A 44 -8.52 -15.88 31.78
C LEU A 44 -7.37 -16.87 31.64
N GLU A 45 -7.27 -17.54 30.49
CA GLU A 45 -6.18 -18.48 30.20
C GLU A 45 -4.84 -17.74 30.12
N VAL A 46 -4.79 -16.59 29.46
CA VAL A 46 -3.57 -15.77 29.39
C VAL A 46 -3.16 -15.31 30.79
N ALA A 47 -4.10 -14.86 31.63
CA ALA A 47 -3.82 -14.44 33.00
C ALA A 47 -3.24 -15.59 33.84
N SER A 48 -3.80 -16.80 33.70
CA SER A 48 -3.26 -18.00 34.34
C SER A 48 -1.86 -18.37 33.83
N ARG A 49 -1.57 -18.19 32.53
CA ARG A 49 -0.26 -18.50 31.95
C ARG A 49 0.83 -17.50 32.33
N LEU A 50 0.45 -16.24 32.56
CA LEU A 50 1.34 -15.14 32.95
C LEU A 50 1.47 -14.95 34.46
N ASP A 51 0.66 -15.64 35.27
CA ASP A 51 0.56 -15.41 36.73
C ASP A 51 0.24 -13.95 37.07
N GLY A 52 -0.67 -13.35 36.28
CA GLY A 52 -1.06 -11.94 36.36
C GLY A 52 -2.49 -11.74 36.84
N ALA A 53 -2.78 -10.56 37.40
CA ALA A 53 -4.15 -10.18 37.71
C ALA A 53 -4.95 -9.99 36.42
N LEU A 54 -6.23 -10.40 36.43
CA LEU A 54 -7.07 -10.42 35.22
C LEU A 54 -7.19 -9.05 34.55
N GLU A 55 -7.38 -8.00 35.35
CA GLU A 55 -7.52 -6.61 34.87
C GLU A 55 -6.23 -6.11 34.21
N ASP A 56 -5.07 -6.32 34.86
CA ASP A 56 -3.76 -5.94 34.32
C ASP A 56 -3.45 -6.66 33.00
N VAL A 57 -3.80 -7.96 32.91
CA VAL A 57 -3.60 -8.77 31.72
C VAL A 57 -4.52 -8.34 30.59
N GLN A 58 -5.76 -7.96 30.90
CA GLN A 58 -6.70 -7.43 29.92
C GLN A 58 -6.18 -6.13 29.30
N ASP A 59 -5.73 -5.18 30.12
CA ASP A 59 -5.16 -3.92 29.64
C ASP A 59 -3.89 -4.15 28.82
N PHE A 60 -3.05 -5.08 29.27
CA PHE A 60 -1.83 -5.47 28.54
C PHE A 60 -2.14 -6.10 27.18
N LEU A 61 -3.15 -6.97 27.09
CA LEU A 61 -3.60 -7.56 25.82
C LEU A 61 -4.17 -6.51 24.86
N ILE A 62 -4.90 -5.51 25.36
CA ILE A 62 -5.38 -4.38 24.55
C ILE A 62 -4.20 -3.60 23.97
N SER A 63 -3.19 -3.31 24.78
CA SER A 63 -1.96 -2.64 24.33
C SER A 63 -1.24 -3.46 23.24
N CYS A 64 -1.05 -4.76 23.49
CA CYS A 64 -0.42 -5.69 22.54
C CYS A 64 -1.20 -5.82 21.23
N TYR A 65 -2.54 -5.83 21.28
CA TYR A 65 -3.40 -5.85 20.10
C TYR A 65 -3.21 -4.60 19.24
N ASN A 66 -3.20 -3.41 19.87
CA ASN A 66 -3.00 -2.15 19.18
C ASN A 66 -1.60 -2.06 18.52
N ARG A 67 -0.57 -2.62 19.17
CA ARG A 67 0.80 -2.71 18.64
C ARG A 67 1.04 -3.86 17.66
N HIS A 68 0.03 -4.66 17.33
CA HIS A 68 0.14 -5.83 16.44
C HIS A 68 1.12 -6.90 16.95
N ILE A 69 1.17 -7.09 18.27
CA ILE A 69 1.86 -8.22 18.91
C ILE A 69 0.94 -9.45 18.96
N VAL A 70 -0.37 -9.23 19.08
CA VAL A 70 -1.39 -10.27 19.09
C VAL A 70 -2.56 -9.89 18.18
N HIS A 71 -3.24 -10.91 17.69
CA HIS A 71 -4.59 -10.80 17.14
C HIS A 71 -5.62 -11.04 18.24
N LYS A 72 -6.86 -10.67 17.94
CA LYS A 72 -8.02 -11.07 18.72
C LYS A 72 -9.15 -11.50 17.81
N GLU A 73 -9.99 -12.40 18.29
CA GLU A 73 -11.23 -12.79 17.65
C GLU A 73 -12.26 -13.17 18.71
N GLU A 74 -13.54 -13.21 18.32
CA GLU A 74 -14.61 -13.73 19.16
C GLU A 74 -14.88 -15.19 18.80
N LEU A 75 -14.80 -16.08 19.79
CA LEU A 75 -15.05 -17.51 19.68
C LEU A 75 -16.06 -17.93 20.76
N ASP A 76 -17.21 -18.48 20.35
CA ASP A 76 -18.28 -18.92 21.25
C ASP A 76 -18.75 -17.86 22.28
N GLY A 77 -18.69 -16.57 21.89
CA GLY A 77 -19.08 -15.44 22.74
C GLY A 77 -18.00 -14.96 23.72
N GLU A 78 -16.79 -15.51 23.64
CA GLU A 78 -15.61 -15.07 24.40
C GLU A 78 -14.54 -14.48 23.49
N LEU A 79 -13.81 -13.46 23.98
CA LEU A 79 -12.65 -12.92 23.28
C LEU A 79 -11.42 -13.79 23.51
N VAL A 80 -10.82 -14.25 22.43
CA VAL A 80 -9.56 -15.00 22.43
C VAL A 80 -8.46 -14.25 21.70
N TYR A 81 -7.23 -14.40 22.18
CA TYR A 81 -6.03 -13.76 21.67
C TYR A 81 -5.01 -14.79 21.22
N TYR A 82 -4.25 -14.49 20.17
CA TYR A 82 -3.19 -15.34 19.63
C TYR A 82 -2.05 -14.49 19.04
N GLY A 83 -0.85 -15.06 18.93
CA GLY A 83 0.33 -14.33 18.45
C GLY A 83 0.15 -13.82 17.02
N ALA A 84 0.57 -12.58 16.77
CA ALA A 84 0.77 -12.03 15.43
C ALA A 84 2.18 -12.37 14.92
N ASP A 85 2.67 -11.64 13.91
CA ASP A 85 4.01 -11.79 13.38
C ASP A 85 4.79 -10.46 13.30
N PHE A 86 6.10 -10.57 13.08
CA PHE A 86 6.99 -9.42 12.97
C PHE A 86 6.67 -8.54 11.75
N TYR A 87 6.06 -9.09 10.70
CA TYR A 87 5.67 -8.33 9.51
C TYR A 87 4.53 -7.35 9.84
N GLU A 88 3.52 -7.80 10.58
CA GLU A 88 2.41 -6.96 11.05
C GLU A 88 2.87 -5.92 12.08
N LEU A 89 3.75 -6.30 13.01
CA LEU A 89 4.38 -5.34 13.91
C LEU A 89 5.12 -4.25 13.12
N LEU A 90 5.95 -4.63 12.14
CA LEU A 90 6.70 -3.67 11.33
C LEU A 90 5.79 -2.73 10.54
N ASP A 91 4.68 -3.24 9.98
CA ASP A 91 3.66 -2.42 9.33
C ASP A 91 3.10 -1.35 10.28
N TYR A 92 2.74 -1.74 11.50
CA TYR A 92 2.30 -0.79 12.53
C TYR A 92 3.39 0.24 12.89
N LEU A 93 4.59 -0.25 13.25
CA LEU A 93 5.67 0.59 13.74
C LEU A 93 6.09 1.62 12.69
N CYS A 94 6.25 1.19 11.44
CA CYS A 94 6.66 2.10 10.37
C CYS A 94 5.62 3.20 10.13
N LYS A 95 4.34 3.00 10.44
CA LYS A 95 3.30 4.00 10.25
C LYS A 95 3.12 4.92 11.46
N PHE A 96 3.10 4.36 12.67
CA PHE A 96 2.56 5.04 13.84
C PHE A 96 3.53 5.16 15.01
N ASP A 97 4.57 4.34 15.06
CA ASP A 97 5.54 4.43 16.15
C ASP A 97 6.45 5.64 15.92
N ILE A 98 6.47 6.53 16.92
CA ILE A 98 7.28 7.74 16.88
C ILE A 98 8.76 7.36 16.83
N ASP A 99 9.22 6.34 17.55
CA ASP A 99 10.63 6.00 17.62
C ASP A 99 11.14 5.29 16.35
N TYR A 100 10.26 4.91 15.42
CA TYR A 100 10.66 4.33 14.14
C TYR A 100 11.63 5.23 13.35
N TYR A 101 11.53 6.57 13.47
CA TYR A 101 12.47 7.45 12.78
C TYR A 101 13.90 7.38 13.34
N LEU A 102 14.08 6.92 14.58
CA LEU A 102 15.38 6.77 15.25
C LEU A 102 16.16 5.54 14.77
N ILE A 103 15.52 4.63 14.02
CA ILE A 103 16.19 3.46 13.46
C ILE A 103 17.24 3.93 12.44
N GLU A 104 18.45 3.37 12.55
CA GLU A 104 19.56 3.68 11.67
C GLU A 104 19.26 3.30 10.21
N GLU A 105 19.84 4.07 9.27
CA GLU A 105 19.55 3.93 7.84
C GLU A 105 19.85 2.52 7.30
N GLY A 106 20.93 1.88 7.78
CA GLY A 106 21.29 0.52 7.39
C GLY A 106 20.22 -0.51 7.76
N LEU A 107 19.71 -0.43 8.99
CA LEU A 107 18.66 -1.32 9.48
C LEU A 107 17.32 -1.03 8.78
N LYS A 108 16.97 0.23 8.52
CA LYS A 108 15.76 0.59 7.73
C LYS A 108 15.80 -0.02 6.32
N LYS A 109 16.94 0.03 5.63
CA LYS A 109 17.11 -0.58 4.31
C LYS A 109 16.94 -2.10 4.35
N ALA A 110 17.50 -2.75 5.37
CA ALA A 110 17.34 -4.19 5.57
C ALA A 110 15.86 -4.55 5.86
N LEU A 111 15.16 -3.75 6.68
CA LEU A 111 13.73 -3.91 6.96
C LEU A 111 12.87 -3.74 5.69
N ASP A 112 13.12 -2.71 4.86
CA ASP A 112 12.41 -2.52 3.58
C ASP A 112 12.63 -3.73 2.65
N GLN A 113 13.88 -4.17 2.51
CA GLN A 113 14.20 -5.30 1.63
C GLN A 113 13.54 -6.59 2.09
N TRP A 114 13.58 -6.87 3.39
CA TRP A 114 12.92 -8.03 3.97
C TRP A 114 11.40 -7.95 3.81
N CYS A 115 10.80 -6.82 4.17
CA CYS A 115 9.35 -6.61 4.08
C CYS A 115 8.87 -6.74 2.62
N TYR A 116 9.60 -6.17 1.67
CA TYR A 116 9.31 -6.35 0.23
C TYR A 116 9.40 -7.83 -0.20
N SER A 117 10.39 -8.57 0.30
CA SER A 117 10.56 -10.00 -0.04
C SER A 117 9.43 -10.85 0.50
N VAL A 118 9.03 -10.63 1.76
CA VAL A 118 7.87 -11.32 2.37
C VAL A 118 6.59 -10.96 1.63
N TYR A 119 6.40 -9.68 1.27
CA TYR A 119 5.25 -9.26 0.45
C TYR A 119 5.24 -9.98 -0.91
N ALA A 120 6.38 -10.04 -1.60
CA ALA A 120 6.50 -10.70 -2.89
C ALA A 120 6.15 -12.20 -2.81
N GLU A 121 6.68 -12.90 -1.80
CA GLU A 121 6.39 -14.32 -1.54
C GLU A 121 4.89 -14.55 -1.25
N ARG A 122 4.28 -13.73 -0.39
CA ARG A 122 2.84 -13.79 -0.07
C ARG A 122 1.96 -13.56 -1.31
N MET A 123 2.45 -12.81 -2.29
CA MET A 123 1.72 -12.47 -3.51
C MET A 123 1.91 -13.49 -4.64
N ASP A 124 2.87 -14.42 -4.57
CA ASP A 124 3.18 -15.31 -5.69
C ASP A 124 1.98 -16.19 -6.11
N SER A 125 1.36 -16.89 -5.16
CA SER A 125 0.17 -17.71 -5.46
C SER A 125 -0.99 -16.87 -6.01
N TYR A 126 -1.18 -15.66 -5.49
CA TYR A 126 -2.24 -14.77 -5.94
C TYR A 126 -2.00 -14.30 -7.38
N LEU A 127 -0.76 -13.91 -7.71
CA LEU A 127 -0.39 -13.48 -9.06
C LEU A 127 -0.50 -14.62 -10.06
N ASP A 128 -0.20 -15.85 -9.67
CA ASP A 128 -0.37 -17.03 -10.52
C ASP A 128 -1.85 -17.31 -10.82
N SER A 129 -2.72 -17.25 -9.80
CA SER A 129 -4.17 -17.33 -9.99
C SER A 129 -4.71 -16.24 -10.91
N LEU A 130 -4.25 -14.98 -10.75
CA LEU A 130 -4.64 -13.88 -11.65
C LEU A 130 -4.21 -14.13 -13.11
N LYS A 131 -2.97 -14.60 -13.34
CA LYS A 131 -2.48 -14.91 -14.69
C LYS A 131 -3.27 -16.05 -15.34
N ASN A 132 -3.70 -17.02 -14.53
CA ASN A 132 -4.51 -18.15 -14.97
C ASN A 132 -6.01 -17.82 -15.08
N ARG A 133 -6.43 -16.60 -14.72
CA ARG A 133 -7.84 -16.15 -14.67
C ARG A 133 -8.71 -17.00 -13.73
N GLU A 134 -8.10 -17.46 -12.64
CA GLU A 134 -8.79 -18.16 -11.57
C GLU A 134 -9.60 -17.18 -10.70
N VAL A 135 -10.58 -17.72 -9.97
CA VAL A 135 -11.33 -16.94 -8.99
C VAL A 135 -10.42 -16.64 -7.81
N VAL A 136 -10.37 -15.37 -7.41
CA VAL A 136 -9.57 -14.90 -6.28
C VAL A 136 -10.47 -14.19 -5.26
N ASP A 137 -10.10 -14.28 -3.99
CA ASP A 137 -10.87 -13.68 -2.88
C ASP A 137 -10.76 -12.14 -2.82
N ARG A 138 -9.79 -11.58 -3.55
CA ARG A 138 -9.54 -10.14 -3.64
C ARG A 138 -9.29 -9.73 -5.07
N CYS A 139 -10.06 -8.77 -5.57
CA CYS A 139 -9.81 -8.22 -6.90
C CYS A 139 -8.51 -7.39 -6.96
N PRO A 140 -7.78 -7.44 -8.09
CA PRO A 140 -6.56 -6.66 -8.29
C PRO A 140 -6.86 -5.16 -8.27
N GLU A 141 -5.83 -4.35 -8.05
CA GLU A 141 -5.93 -2.90 -8.13
C GLU A 141 -6.18 -2.45 -9.57
N THR A 142 -6.85 -1.30 -9.72
CA THR A 142 -6.89 -0.49 -10.94
C THR A 142 -6.45 0.93 -10.60
N PHE A 143 -5.99 1.68 -11.61
CA PHE A 143 -5.85 3.13 -11.44
C PHE A 143 -7.21 3.82 -11.51
N LEU A 144 -7.43 4.76 -10.60
CA LEU A 144 -8.59 5.66 -10.52
C LEU A 144 -8.24 7.00 -11.18
N MET A 145 -9.09 7.48 -12.08
CA MET A 145 -8.92 8.81 -12.65
C MET A 145 -9.32 9.88 -11.64
N ILE A 146 -8.70 11.05 -11.71
CA ILE A 146 -8.97 12.11 -10.72
C ILE A 146 -10.42 12.63 -10.84
N GLU A 147 -11.02 12.49 -12.02
CA GLU A 147 -12.39 12.83 -12.33
C GLU A 147 -13.41 11.88 -11.66
N ASP A 148 -13.04 10.63 -11.40
CA ASP A 148 -13.91 9.62 -10.78
C ASP A 148 -13.92 9.72 -9.24
N LEU A 149 -13.12 10.64 -8.67
CA LEU A 149 -12.94 10.76 -7.23
C LEU A 149 -14.24 11.05 -6.48
N ASP A 150 -15.10 11.89 -7.06
CA ASP A 150 -16.38 12.25 -6.43
C ASP A 150 -17.31 11.03 -6.34
N GLU A 151 -17.37 10.20 -7.39
CA GLU A 151 -18.16 8.96 -7.39
C GLU A 151 -17.71 8.00 -6.27
N VAL A 152 -16.39 7.84 -6.10
CA VAL A 152 -15.85 6.97 -5.04
C VAL A 152 -16.17 7.52 -3.65
N LEU A 153 -15.90 8.81 -3.41
CA LEU A 153 -16.12 9.41 -2.09
C LEU A 153 -17.61 9.53 -1.73
N GLU A 154 -18.49 9.68 -2.72
CA GLU A 154 -19.94 9.66 -2.51
C GLU A 154 -20.44 8.28 -2.08
N SER A 155 -19.79 7.20 -2.56
CA SER A 155 -20.19 5.81 -2.26
C SER A 155 -19.84 5.31 -0.86
N VAL A 156 -19.00 6.02 -0.10
CA VAL A 156 -18.53 5.61 1.24
C VAL A 156 -19.10 6.48 2.35
N SER A 157 -19.16 5.93 3.56
CA SER A 157 -19.63 6.64 4.76
C SER A 157 -18.48 7.06 5.66
N ASP A 158 -17.58 6.14 5.97
CA ASP A 158 -16.43 6.39 6.85
C ASP A 158 -15.14 6.45 6.06
N ILE A 159 -14.32 7.47 6.35
CA ILE A 159 -13.03 7.69 5.70
C ILE A 159 -11.96 7.88 6.77
N ARG A 160 -10.92 7.06 6.71
CA ARG A 160 -9.74 7.20 7.58
C ARG A 160 -8.47 7.28 6.75
N VAL A 161 -7.61 8.26 7.06
CA VAL A 161 -6.28 8.33 6.45
C VAL A 161 -5.22 7.75 7.36
N VAL A 162 -4.34 6.97 6.75
CA VAL A 162 -3.17 6.36 7.36
C VAL A 162 -1.89 6.69 6.57
N PRO A 163 -0.72 6.70 7.22
CA PRO A 163 0.56 6.75 6.53
C PRO A 163 0.74 5.55 5.59
N CYS A 164 1.36 5.79 4.43
CA CYS A 164 1.72 4.76 3.47
C CYS A 164 2.92 3.96 3.99
N ASN A 165 2.68 2.73 4.43
CA ASN A 165 3.69 1.79 4.90
C ASN A 165 4.82 1.58 3.87
N CYS A 166 4.48 1.32 2.60
CA CYS A 166 5.47 1.10 1.54
C CYS A 166 6.43 2.29 1.38
N ARG A 167 5.93 3.52 1.51
CA ARG A 167 6.76 4.73 1.39
C ARG A 167 7.56 5.00 2.65
N LYS A 168 7.00 4.72 3.83
CA LYS A 168 7.67 4.83 5.14
C LYS A 168 8.79 3.80 5.30
N LEU A 169 8.67 2.63 4.68
CA LEU A 169 9.72 1.60 4.63
C LEU A 169 10.78 1.94 3.58
N ALA A 170 10.37 2.16 2.32
CA ALA A 170 11.33 2.32 1.22
C ALA A 170 12.09 3.65 1.22
N GLU A 171 11.45 4.75 1.60
CA GLU A 171 12.04 6.11 1.63
C GLU A 171 12.75 6.57 0.32
N HIS A 172 12.50 5.92 -0.83
CA HIS A 172 13.12 6.25 -2.12
C HIS A 172 12.72 7.63 -2.70
N CYS A 173 11.80 8.36 -2.08
CA CYS A 173 11.45 9.72 -2.49
C CYS A 173 10.85 10.55 -1.35
N ALA A 174 10.91 11.88 -1.49
CA ALA A 174 10.36 12.84 -0.52
C ALA A 174 8.85 13.14 -0.72
N LYS A 175 8.09 12.23 -1.32
CA LYS A 175 6.63 12.44 -1.51
C LYS A 175 5.90 12.30 -0.16
N PRO A 176 4.74 12.97 0.04
CA PRO A 176 4.01 12.92 1.30
C PRO A 176 3.68 11.47 1.72
N VAL A 177 3.69 11.16 3.01
CA VAL A 177 3.46 9.79 3.52
C VAL A 177 2.03 9.55 3.97
N GLU A 178 1.37 10.54 4.59
CA GLU A 178 -0.03 10.45 5.03
C GLU A 178 -0.98 10.57 3.85
N THR A 179 -1.20 9.45 3.15
CA THR A 179 -1.82 9.46 1.82
C THR A 179 -2.63 8.20 1.50
N CYS A 180 -2.70 7.20 2.37
CA CYS A 180 -3.53 6.01 2.14
C CYS A 180 -4.88 6.20 2.84
N LEU A 181 -5.98 5.99 2.12
CA LEU A 181 -7.32 6.04 2.67
C LEU A 181 -7.88 4.63 2.81
N SER A 182 -8.51 4.36 3.94
CA SER A 182 -9.35 3.19 4.21
C SER A 182 -10.80 3.64 4.30
N PHE A 183 -11.72 2.77 3.90
CA PHE A 183 -13.17 3.04 3.88
C PHE A 183 -13.98 1.96 4.59
N ASP A 184 -15.10 2.37 5.19
CA ASP A 184 -16.18 1.51 5.69
C ASP A 184 -15.65 0.22 6.37
N ASP A 185 -15.97 -0.96 5.84
CA ASP A 185 -15.64 -2.27 6.44
C ASP A 185 -14.13 -2.53 6.61
N SER A 186 -13.27 -1.79 5.91
CA SER A 186 -11.81 -1.87 6.10
C SER A 186 -11.33 -1.08 7.33
N ILE A 187 -12.18 -0.25 7.93
CA ILE A 187 -11.90 0.52 9.13
C ILE A 187 -12.35 -0.29 10.35
N THR A 188 -11.41 -1.03 10.90
CA THR A 188 -11.62 -1.82 12.13
C THR A 188 -11.27 -1.03 13.39
N ASP A 189 -11.53 -1.62 14.56
CA ASP A 189 -11.07 -1.11 15.85
C ASP A 189 -9.54 -1.05 15.99
N ARG A 190 -8.80 -1.77 15.14
CA ARG A 190 -7.33 -1.72 15.03
C ARG A 190 -6.83 -0.70 14.01
N THR A 191 -7.73 -0.08 13.23
CA THR A 191 -7.34 0.90 12.21
C THR A 191 -7.03 2.23 12.86
N SER A 192 -5.74 2.52 13.04
CA SER A 192 -5.23 3.82 13.50
C SER A 192 -5.39 4.92 12.43
N GLY A 193 -4.98 6.15 12.74
CA GLY A 193 -5.04 7.30 11.82
C GLY A 193 -6.21 8.24 12.13
N ARG A 194 -6.36 9.29 11.30
CA ARG A 194 -7.39 10.33 11.51
C ARG A 194 -8.58 10.12 10.59
N SER A 195 -9.78 10.33 11.12
CA SER A 195 -11.00 10.39 10.31
C SER A 195 -11.00 11.66 9.46
N LEU A 196 -11.57 11.57 8.26
CA LEU A 196 -11.69 12.67 7.31
C LEU A 196 -13.15 12.93 6.94
N THR A 197 -13.48 14.18 6.64
CA THR A 197 -14.66 14.47 5.80
C THR A 197 -14.38 14.12 4.33
N LYS A 198 -15.44 14.04 3.51
CA LYS A 198 -15.32 13.84 2.06
C LYS A 198 -14.51 14.96 1.41
N GLU A 199 -14.68 16.20 1.84
CA GLU A 199 -13.95 17.37 1.34
C GLU A 199 -12.46 17.29 1.69
N GLU A 200 -12.12 16.90 2.92
CA GLU A 200 -10.73 16.71 3.35
C GLU A 200 -10.05 15.58 2.58
N ALA A 201 -10.74 14.45 2.38
CA ALA A 201 -10.26 13.34 1.58
C ALA A 201 -10.02 13.75 0.12
N LYS A 202 -10.95 14.51 -0.45
CA LYS A 202 -10.83 15.05 -1.81
C LYS A 202 -9.62 15.95 -1.97
N GLU A 203 -9.39 16.87 -1.03
CA GLU A 203 -8.24 17.78 -1.09
C GLU A 203 -6.91 17.06 -0.87
N LEU A 204 -6.89 16.05 0.00
CA LEU A 204 -5.73 15.18 0.20
C LEU A 204 -5.35 14.46 -1.10
N ILE A 205 -6.32 13.83 -1.77
CA ILE A 205 -6.08 13.12 -3.03
C ILE A 205 -5.64 14.07 -4.14
N LYS A 206 -6.27 15.25 -4.26
CA LYS A 206 -5.82 16.30 -5.20
C LYS A 206 -4.40 16.78 -4.90
N THR A 207 -4.04 16.93 -3.63
CA THR A 207 -2.67 17.25 -3.23
C THR A 207 -1.70 16.16 -3.63
N ALA A 208 -2.04 14.89 -3.38
CA ALA A 208 -1.27 13.74 -3.81
C ALA A 208 -1.09 13.71 -5.35
N HIS A 209 -2.18 13.95 -6.10
CA HIS A 209 -2.17 14.03 -7.56
C HIS A 209 -1.18 15.10 -8.08
N ARG A 210 -1.25 16.32 -7.52
CA ARG A 210 -0.35 17.42 -7.87
C ARG A 210 1.12 17.11 -7.59
N LYS A 211 1.39 16.29 -6.57
CA LYS A 211 2.72 15.75 -6.21
C LYS A 211 3.14 14.55 -7.07
N GLY A 212 2.32 14.16 -8.05
CA GLY A 212 2.57 13.06 -8.97
C GLY A 212 2.40 11.70 -8.33
N LEU A 213 1.44 11.53 -7.41
CA LEU A 213 1.03 10.22 -6.91
C LEU A 213 -0.15 9.70 -7.74
N MET A 214 -0.10 8.41 -8.08
CA MET A 214 -1.11 7.69 -8.84
C MET A 214 -2.15 7.10 -7.88
N HIS A 215 -3.43 7.18 -8.22
CA HIS A 215 -4.52 6.72 -7.35
C HIS A 215 -4.89 5.28 -7.71
N GLN A 216 -4.84 4.38 -6.74
CA GLN A 216 -5.19 2.96 -6.91
C GLN A 216 -6.36 2.58 -5.99
N VAL A 217 -7.27 1.77 -6.51
CA VAL A 217 -8.47 1.24 -5.84
C VAL A 217 -8.70 -0.21 -6.29
N ASN A 218 -9.43 -1.02 -5.53
CA ASN A 218 -9.84 -2.37 -5.98
C ASN A 218 -10.65 -2.30 -7.28
N SER A 219 -10.38 -3.19 -8.25
CA SER A 219 -10.94 -3.07 -9.61
C SER A 219 -12.46 -3.22 -9.70
N ASP A 220 -13.09 -3.82 -8.69
CA ASP A 220 -14.52 -4.11 -8.57
C ASP A 220 -15.26 -3.10 -7.68
N TRP A 221 -14.66 -1.95 -7.36
CA TRP A 221 -15.22 -0.96 -6.44
C TRP A 221 -16.63 -0.48 -6.81
N LYS A 222 -16.98 -0.44 -8.10
CA LYS A 222 -18.34 -0.09 -8.55
C LYS A 222 -19.41 -1.12 -8.16
N THR A 223 -19.02 -2.38 -7.97
CA THR A 223 -19.94 -3.49 -7.65
C THR A 223 -19.85 -3.96 -6.21
N LYS A 224 -18.70 -3.81 -5.55
CA LYS A 224 -18.43 -4.28 -4.18
C LYS A 224 -18.11 -3.16 -3.19
N GLY A 225 -18.06 -1.91 -3.65
CA GLY A 225 -17.60 -0.78 -2.85
C GLY A 225 -16.07 -0.65 -2.85
N PRO A 226 -15.54 0.57 -2.67
CA PRO A 226 -14.11 0.78 -2.52
C PRO A 226 -13.65 0.37 -1.11
N THR A 227 -12.54 -0.36 -1.03
CA THR A 227 -11.94 -0.75 0.27
C THR A 227 -10.84 0.22 0.70
N TYR A 228 -10.12 0.79 -0.25
CA TYR A 228 -9.06 1.76 -0.02
C TYR A 228 -8.85 2.66 -1.23
N ILE A 229 -8.22 3.82 -1.00
CA ILE A 229 -7.46 4.52 -2.04
C ILE A 229 -6.00 4.60 -1.60
N CYS A 230 -5.13 4.02 -2.42
CA CYS A 230 -3.68 4.15 -2.27
C CYS A 230 -3.16 5.21 -3.25
N ASN A 231 -2.45 6.21 -2.72
CA ASN A 231 -1.82 7.27 -3.51
C ASN A 231 -0.33 6.97 -3.68
N CYS A 232 0.05 6.34 -4.78
CA CYS A 232 1.31 5.61 -4.95
C CYS A 232 2.31 6.26 -5.92
N CYS A 233 3.57 5.88 -5.76
CA CYS A 233 4.65 6.11 -6.73
C CYS A 233 5.30 4.76 -7.06
N SER A 234 5.79 4.57 -8.29
CA SER A 234 6.41 3.28 -8.70
C SER A 234 7.67 2.97 -7.89
N CYS A 235 8.41 3.99 -7.46
CA CYS A 235 9.66 3.79 -6.74
C CYS A 235 9.50 3.19 -5.33
N CYS A 236 8.35 3.36 -4.67
CA CYS A 236 8.15 2.87 -3.29
C CYS A 236 7.04 1.82 -3.17
N CYS A 237 5.98 1.91 -3.98
CA CYS A 237 4.80 1.04 -3.85
C CYS A 237 5.17 -0.41 -4.14
N TYR A 238 5.02 -1.30 -3.15
CA TYR A 238 5.34 -2.71 -3.30
C TYR A 238 4.53 -3.39 -4.41
N PRO A 239 3.18 -3.21 -4.50
CA PRO A 239 2.40 -3.71 -5.62
C PRO A 239 2.98 -3.34 -7.00
N LEU A 240 3.35 -2.07 -7.20
CA LEU A 240 3.85 -1.60 -8.49
C LEU A 240 5.28 -2.08 -8.77
N ARG A 241 6.16 -2.11 -7.76
CA ARG A 241 7.51 -2.68 -7.88
C ARG A 241 7.43 -4.15 -8.29
N LEU A 242 6.61 -4.93 -7.57
CA LEU A 242 6.42 -6.35 -7.84
C LEU A 242 5.83 -6.57 -9.23
N ALA A 243 4.85 -5.75 -9.63
CA ALA A 243 4.25 -5.83 -10.95
C ALA A 243 5.25 -5.57 -12.09
N GLN A 244 6.17 -4.61 -11.90
CA GLN A 244 7.24 -4.34 -12.85
C GLN A 244 8.25 -5.50 -12.90
N GLU A 245 8.62 -6.06 -11.75
CA GLU A 245 9.55 -7.18 -11.63
C GLU A 245 9.00 -8.46 -12.27
N LYS A 246 7.74 -8.79 -11.99
CA LYS A 246 7.06 -10.02 -12.45
C LYS A 246 6.40 -9.86 -13.82
N GLY A 247 6.43 -8.66 -14.41
CA GLY A 247 5.86 -8.38 -15.73
C GLY A 247 4.34 -8.52 -15.79
N THR A 248 3.62 -8.17 -14.72
CA THR A 248 2.15 -8.38 -14.61
C THR A 248 1.32 -7.17 -15.02
N LYS A 249 1.90 -6.24 -15.79
CA LYS A 249 1.19 -5.06 -16.29
C LYS A 249 -0.10 -5.46 -17.02
N GLY A 250 -1.24 -4.92 -16.60
CA GLY A 250 -2.56 -5.24 -17.18
C GLY A 250 -3.29 -6.39 -16.48
N VAL A 251 -2.58 -7.18 -15.66
CA VAL A 251 -3.14 -8.19 -14.76
C VAL A 251 -3.20 -7.65 -13.33
N PHE A 252 -2.10 -7.05 -12.91
CA PHE A 252 -1.91 -6.45 -11.58
C PHE A 252 -0.96 -5.25 -11.72
N PRO A 253 -1.46 -3.99 -11.72
CA PRO A 253 -2.87 -3.63 -11.70
C PRO A 253 -3.55 -3.89 -13.06
N VAL A 254 -4.88 -3.97 -13.03
CA VAL A 254 -5.74 -3.96 -14.22
C VAL A 254 -5.71 -2.57 -14.85
N ILE A 255 -5.58 -2.52 -16.18
CA ILE A 255 -5.54 -1.28 -16.94
C ILE A 255 -6.88 -1.05 -17.63
N ARG A 256 -7.67 -0.11 -17.12
CA ARG A 256 -8.98 0.27 -17.71
C ARG A 256 -8.86 1.39 -18.75
N TYR A 257 -7.84 2.23 -18.63
CA TYR A 257 -7.63 3.39 -19.48
C TYR A 257 -6.16 3.50 -19.90
N MET A 258 -5.91 4.06 -21.08
CA MET A 258 -4.58 4.33 -21.61
C MET A 258 -4.48 5.78 -22.05
N ALA A 259 -3.28 6.36 -21.92
CA ALA A 259 -3.05 7.72 -22.40
C ALA A 259 -3.04 7.75 -23.94
N GLN A 260 -3.71 8.74 -24.52
CA GLN A 260 -3.63 9.10 -25.92
C GLN A 260 -2.89 10.43 -26.04
N TYR A 261 -1.95 10.52 -26.99
CA TYR A 261 -1.08 11.68 -27.17
C TYR A 261 -1.29 12.32 -28.54
N ASP A 262 -1.69 13.60 -28.55
CA ASP A 262 -1.80 14.43 -29.74
C ASP A 262 -0.58 15.37 -29.83
N GLU A 263 0.45 14.94 -30.56
CA GLU A 263 1.69 15.70 -30.72
C GLU A 263 1.44 17.11 -31.29
N THR A 264 0.42 17.29 -32.14
CA THR A 264 0.13 18.58 -32.80
C THR A 264 -0.25 19.68 -31.80
N LYS A 265 -0.81 19.29 -30.64
CA LYS A 265 -1.15 20.19 -29.53
C LYS A 265 -0.02 20.34 -28.52
N CYS A 266 1.06 19.56 -28.64
CA CYS A 266 2.10 19.50 -27.64
C CYS A 266 3.01 20.73 -27.68
N SER A 267 3.20 21.37 -26.52
CA SER A 267 4.21 22.43 -26.39
C SER A 267 5.63 21.90 -26.11
N HIS A 268 5.78 20.58 -26.05
CA HIS A 268 6.99 19.87 -25.63
C HIS A 268 7.64 20.43 -24.35
N CYS A 269 6.82 20.79 -23.36
CA CYS A 269 7.30 21.34 -22.08
C CYS A 269 7.93 20.30 -21.14
N GLY A 270 7.73 19.00 -21.40
CA GLY A 270 8.27 17.91 -20.60
C GLY A 270 7.58 17.67 -19.25
N ALA A 271 6.46 18.35 -18.94
CA ALA A 271 5.76 18.17 -17.66
C ALA A 271 5.24 16.74 -17.46
N CYS A 272 4.70 16.11 -18.52
CA CYS A 272 4.29 14.70 -18.49
C CYS A 272 5.47 13.76 -18.27
N ALA A 273 6.61 14.00 -18.94
CA ALA A 273 7.83 13.20 -18.78
C ALA A 273 8.36 13.23 -17.34
N LYS A 274 8.35 14.41 -16.68
CA LYS A 274 8.77 14.54 -15.28
C LYS A 274 7.85 13.81 -14.29
N ARG A 275 6.57 13.63 -14.64
CA ARG A 275 5.59 12.94 -13.79
C ARG A 275 5.48 11.45 -14.06
N CYS A 276 5.89 10.99 -15.24
CA CYS A 276 5.70 9.61 -15.63
C CYS A 276 6.60 8.68 -14.83
N HIS A 277 5.98 7.80 -14.04
CA HIS A 277 6.65 6.78 -13.22
C HIS A 277 7.22 5.60 -14.00
N PHE A 278 6.84 5.47 -15.27
CA PHE A 278 7.08 4.31 -16.11
C PHE A 278 7.78 4.66 -17.43
N GLU A 279 8.24 5.90 -17.57
CA GLU A 279 8.91 6.41 -18.77
C GLU A 279 8.10 6.23 -20.06
N ALA A 280 6.77 6.11 -19.97
CA ALA A 280 5.87 6.12 -21.12
C ALA A 280 5.93 7.47 -21.83
N PHE A 281 5.99 8.57 -21.07
CA PHE A 281 6.39 9.87 -21.60
C PHE A 281 7.84 10.16 -21.21
N TYR A 282 8.65 10.59 -22.17
CA TYR A 282 10.05 10.95 -21.96
C TYR A 282 10.48 12.08 -22.90
N LEU A 283 11.63 12.71 -22.62
CA LEU A 283 12.25 13.68 -23.53
C LEU A 283 13.20 12.92 -24.45
N GLY A 284 12.93 12.93 -25.75
CA GLY A 284 13.79 12.34 -26.78
C GLY A 284 14.97 13.24 -27.14
N ASP A 285 15.84 12.76 -28.02
CA ASP A 285 17.10 13.44 -28.36
C ASP A 285 16.96 14.47 -29.48
N THR A 286 15.85 14.44 -30.20
CA THR A 286 15.54 15.43 -31.24
C THR A 286 14.95 16.70 -30.65
N GLU A 287 15.33 17.85 -31.20
CA GLU A 287 14.73 19.14 -30.86
C GLU A 287 13.63 19.55 -31.84
N THR A 288 12.76 20.45 -31.37
CA THR A 288 11.74 21.13 -32.16
C THR A 288 11.59 22.56 -31.66
N VAL A 289 11.11 23.46 -32.52
CA VAL A 289 10.87 24.87 -32.16
C VAL A 289 9.38 25.08 -31.96
N VAL A 290 8.98 25.35 -30.72
CA VAL A 290 7.60 25.73 -30.38
C VAL A 290 7.59 27.14 -29.82
N LYS A 291 6.81 28.03 -30.45
CA LYS A 291 6.71 29.45 -30.08
C LYS A 291 8.10 30.12 -29.97
N GLY A 292 8.98 29.85 -30.94
CA GLY A 292 10.32 30.42 -31.03
C GLY A 292 11.35 29.90 -30.01
N LYS A 293 11.01 28.86 -29.23
CA LYS A 293 11.93 28.22 -28.27
C LYS A 293 12.28 26.81 -28.72
N ALA A 294 13.57 26.53 -28.87
CA ALA A 294 14.06 25.17 -29.04
C ALA A 294 13.77 24.34 -27.78
N ARG A 295 13.22 23.14 -27.98
CA ARG A 295 12.86 22.19 -26.92
C ARG A 295 13.11 20.79 -27.40
N ARG A 296 13.58 19.91 -26.51
CA ARG A 296 13.57 18.46 -26.75
C ARG A 296 12.14 17.97 -26.97
N ARG A 297 11.94 17.12 -27.97
CA ARG A 297 10.63 16.52 -28.25
C ARG A 297 10.21 15.62 -27.10
N VAL A 298 8.96 15.79 -26.69
CA VAL A 298 8.26 14.82 -25.84
C VAL A 298 7.88 13.64 -26.71
N MET A 299 8.30 12.45 -26.29
CA MET A 299 7.99 11.18 -26.93
C MET A 299 7.00 10.40 -26.07
N PHE A 300 6.18 9.55 -26.70
CA PHE A 300 5.24 8.67 -26.02
C PHE A 300 5.41 7.22 -26.48
N ASP A 301 5.71 6.33 -25.55
CA ASP A 301 5.72 4.88 -25.73
C ASP A 301 4.48 4.28 -25.04
N GLN A 302 3.48 3.96 -25.84
CA GLN A 302 2.22 3.40 -25.36
C GLN A 302 2.43 2.04 -24.68
N SER A 303 3.43 1.25 -25.09
CA SER A 303 3.73 -0.06 -24.49
C SER A 303 4.20 0.06 -23.04
N LYS A 304 4.73 1.23 -22.65
CA LYS A 304 5.13 1.54 -21.27
C LYS A 304 4.07 2.27 -20.46
N CYS A 305 2.93 2.65 -21.03
CA CYS A 305 1.89 3.37 -20.30
C CYS A 305 1.06 2.41 -19.42
N TRP A 306 0.94 2.70 -18.13
CA TRP A 306 0.16 1.89 -17.17
C TRP A 306 -1.25 2.43 -16.91
N GLY A 307 -1.65 3.51 -17.58
CA GLY A 307 -3.01 4.02 -17.45
C GLY A 307 -3.29 4.89 -16.23
N CYS A 308 -2.28 5.42 -15.53
CA CYS A 308 -2.47 6.10 -14.24
C CYS A 308 -3.00 7.54 -14.29
N GLY A 309 -3.18 8.14 -15.47
CA GLY A 309 -3.85 9.44 -15.63
C GLY A 309 -3.12 10.71 -15.19
N ILE A 310 -2.11 10.64 -14.31
CA ILE A 310 -1.46 11.84 -13.70
C ILE A 310 -0.78 12.81 -14.68
N CYS A 311 -0.61 12.39 -15.94
CA CYS A 311 -0.04 13.19 -17.02
C CYS A 311 -1.07 14.14 -17.67
N VAL A 312 -2.37 13.87 -17.53
CA VAL A 312 -3.45 14.66 -18.13
C VAL A 312 -3.48 16.06 -17.53
N GLU A 313 -3.62 16.18 -16.20
CA GLU A 313 -3.60 17.48 -15.52
C GLU A 313 -2.27 18.23 -15.68
N ALA A 314 -1.17 17.49 -15.88
CA ALA A 314 0.15 18.09 -16.11
C ALA A 314 0.24 18.80 -17.47
N CYS A 315 -0.59 18.37 -18.44
CA CYS A 315 -0.55 18.84 -19.80
C CYS A 315 -1.45 20.05 -19.98
N THR A 316 -0.91 21.24 -19.68
CA THR A 316 -1.64 22.52 -19.84
C THR A 316 -2.11 22.79 -21.27
N GLY A 317 -1.46 22.17 -22.28
CA GLY A 317 -1.87 22.24 -23.69
C GLY A 317 -2.98 21.26 -24.08
N LYS A 318 -3.47 20.42 -23.15
CA LYS A 318 -4.48 19.38 -23.40
C LYS A 318 -4.14 18.46 -24.58
N ALA A 319 -2.85 18.15 -24.71
CA ALA A 319 -2.32 17.22 -25.71
C ALA A 319 -2.41 15.76 -25.28
N ILE A 320 -2.86 15.49 -24.04
CA ILE A 320 -2.97 14.16 -23.48
C ILE A 320 -4.40 13.97 -22.96
N SER A 321 -5.02 12.86 -23.34
CA SER A 321 -6.32 12.40 -22.84
C SER A 321 -6.22 10.94 -22.41
N MET A 322 -7.22 10.44 -21.69
CA MET A 322 -7.36 9.01 -21.39
C MET A 322 -8.46 8.43 -22.26
N VAL A 323 -8.18 7.26 -22.85
CA VAL A 323 -9.15 6.48 -23.64
C VAL A 323 -9.28 5.11 -23.01
N GLN A 324 -10.45 4.47 -23.15
CA GLN A 324 -10.64 3.11 -22.65
C GLN A 324 -9.60 2.18 -23.28
N ALA A 325 -8.97 1.35 -22.45
CA ALA A 325 -8.05 0.34 -22.94
C ALA A 325 -8.84 -0.64 -23.83
N ILE A 326 -8.28 -0.97 -25.00
CA ILE A 326 -8.87 -2.01 -25.85
C ILE A 326 -8.72 -3.32 -25.07
N ASP A 327 -9.84 -3.94 -24.79
CA ASP A 327 -9.90 -5.21 -24.09
C ASP A 327 -9.59 -6.32 -25.08
N ASP A 328 -8.33 -6.77 -25.16
CA ASP A 328 -7.91 -7.83 -26.07
C ASP A 328 -8.47 -9.23 -25.66
N GLY A 329 -9.42 -9.33 -24.72
CA GLY A 329 -9.99 -10.65 -24.38
C GLY A 329 -11.08 -10.80 -23.32
N ALA A 330 -11.93 -9.80 -23.03
CA ALA A 330 -13.06 -9.96 -22.10
C ALA A 330 -14.48 -9.92 -22.71
N GLU A 331 -14.65 -9.87 -24.04
CA GLU A 331 -15.93 -10.20 -24.67
C GLU A 331 -16.01 -11.72 -24.93
N LYS A 332 -16.27 -12.52 -23.88
CA LYS A 332 -16.88 -13.87 -23.95
C LYS A 332 -17.03 -14.47 -22.54
N ALA A 333 -17.89 -13.87 -21.72
CA ALA A 333 -18.56 -14.54 -20.62
C ALA A 333 -19.81 -13.72 -20.27
N GLN A 334 -20.89 -13.97 -21.02
CA GLN A 334 -22.24 -13.61 -20.65
C GLN A 334 -22.90 -14.81 -19.97
#